data_AF-A0A2D5TI01-F1
#
_entry.id   AF-A0A2D5TI01-F1
#
_cell.length_a   1.000
_cell.length_b   1.000
_cell.length_c   1.000
_cell.angle_alpha   90.00
_cell.angle_beta   90.00
_cell.angle_gamma   90.00
#
_symmetry.space_group_name_H-M   'P 1'
#
loop_
_entity.id
_entity.type
_entity.pdbx_description
1 polymer ?
#
loop_
_entity_poly.entity_id
_entity_poly.type
_entity_poly.pdbx_seq_one_letter_code
_entity_poly.pdbx_strand_id
1 'polypeptide(L)'
;MIMRWLALAMVLIQFLIVVARYVFGLSDMAAQESVLYLHATLFMLGAGYTLLVNSHVRVDIFYSRLGPVGQQRIDFYGHIFLLMPTMVAIIYWSWPAVSNSWGILEGPISVGGIKAVYLLKTLIPTFCILLLLQSASEVMRILIGDKIHD
;
A
#
# COMPACT_ATOMS: atom_id res chain seq x y z
N MET A 1 1.61 -11.30 -10.23
CA MET A 1 0.72 -11.64 -11.38
C MET A 1 -0.70 -11.12 -11.18
N ILE A 2 -1.33 -11.30 -10.01
CA ILE A 2 -2.71 -10.86 -9.72
C ILE A 2 -2.92 -9.33 -9.83
N MET A 3 -1.94 -8.51 -9.42
CA MET A 3 -2.06 -7.04 -9.44
C MET A 3 -2.18 -6.45 -10.85
N ARG A 4 -1.57 -7.10 -11.86
CA ARG A 4 -1.65 -6.63 -13.26
C ARG A 4 -3.09 -6.71 -13.78
N TRP A 5 -3.83 -7.73 -13.36
CA TRP A 5 -5.23 -7.91 -13.72
C TRP A 5 -6.15 -6.91 -13.01
N LEU A 6 -5.86 -6.55 -11.74
CA LEU A 6 -6.59 -5.50 -11.05
C LEU A 6 -6.42 -4.13 -11.75
N ALA A 7 -5.21 -3.80 -12.21
CA ALA A 7 -4.96 -2.54 -12.90
C ALA A 7 -5.73 -2.46 -14.23
N LEU A 8 -5.73 -3.54 -15.01
CA LEU A 8 -6.54 -3.64 -16.23
C LEU A 8 -8.04 -3.52 -15.94
N ALA A 9 -8.53 -4.21 -14.89
CA ALA A 9 -9.92 -4.13 -14.48
C ALA A 9 -10.32 -2.70 -14.08
N MET A 10 -9.47 -2.00 -13.32
CA MET A 10 -9.71 -0.61 -12.92
C MET A 10 -9.85 0.32 -14.14
N VAL A 11 -8.97 0.17 -15.15
CA VAL A 11 -9.02 0.98 -16.38
C VAL A 11 -10.30 0.70 -17.17
N LEU A 12 -10.69 -0.57 -17.30
CA LEU A 12 -11.92 -0.97 -17.99
C LEU A 12 -13.17 -0.43 -17.29
N ILE A 13 -13.23 -0.53 -15.96
CA ILE A 13 -14.35 -0.02 -15.17
C ILE A 13 -14.43 1.52 -15.29
N GLN A 14 -13.30 2.21 -15.18
CA GLN A 14 -13.25 3.66 -15.36
C GLN A 14 -13.72 4.07 -16.75
N PHE A 15 -13.30 3.36 -17.79
CA PHE A 15 -13.74 3.60 -19.17
C PHE A 15 -15.24 3.41 -19.32
N LEU A 16 -15.79 2.31 -18.77
CA LEU A 16 -17.24 2.04 -18.79
C LEU A 16 -18.03 3.12 -18.07
N ILE A 17 -17.55 3.63 -16.93
CA ILE A 17 -18.20 4.72 -16.19
C ILE A 17 -18.23 6.01 -17.02
N VAL A 18 -17.12 6.35 -17.69
CA VAL A 18 -17.05 7.51 -18.57
C VAL A 18 -18.03 7.36 -19.74
N VAL A 19 -18.06 6.20 -20.40
CA VAL A 19 -19.01 5.93 -21.49
C VAL A 19 -20.46 5.99 -20.99
N ALA A 20 -20.79 5.32 -19.88
CA ALA A 20 -22.13 5.37 -19.27
C ALA A 20 -22.57 6.81 -18.95
N ARG A 21 -21.65 7.62 -18.43
CA ARG A 21 -21.93 9.01 -18.05
C ARG A 21 -22.13 9.93 -19.25
N TYR A 22 -21.24 9.87 -20.25
CA TYR A 22 -21.25 10.81 -21.36
C TYR A 22 -22.11 10.38 -22.55
N VAL A 23 -22.29 9.07 -22.77
CA VAL A 23 -23.08 8.53 -23.88
C VAL A 23 -24.52 8.26 -23.45
N PHE A 24 -24.71 7.67 -22.26
CA PHE A 24 -26.02 7.24 -21.77
C PHE A 24 -26.62 8.18 -20.70
N GLY A 25 -25.86 9.16 -20.22
CA GLY A 25 -26.31 10.08 -19.16
C GLY A 25 -26.50 9.40 -17.80
N LEU A 26 -26.03 8.16 -17.63
CA LEU A 26 -26.17 7.39 -16.39
C LEU A 26 -25.00 7.68 -15.46
N SER A 27 -25.28 8.21 -14.26
CA SER A 27 -24.28 8.40 -13.21
C SER A 27 -24.65 7.60 -11.97
N ASP A 28 -23.91 6.52 -11.74
CA ASP A 28 -24.03 5.72 -10.52
C ASP A 28 -22.87 6.02 -9.57
N MET A 29 -23.19 6.45 -8.34
CA MET A 29 -22.22 6.78 -7.30
C MET A 29 -21.48 5.53 -6.82
N ALA A 30 -22.16 4.38 -6.75
CA ALA A 30 -21.53 3.12 -6.36
C ALA A 30 -20.45 2.69 -7.36
N ALA A 31 -20.68 2.91 -8.66
CA ALA A 31 -19.70 2.62 -9.69
C ALA A 31 -18.45 3.53 -9.56
N GLN A 32 -18.64 4.82 -9.28
CA GLN A 32 -17.51 5.74 -9.06
C GLN A 32 -16.70 5.38 -7.81
N GLU A 33 -17.38 5.04 -6.70
CA GLU A 33 -16.69 4.57 -5.51
C GLU A 33 -15.96 3.26 -5.75
N SER A 34 -16.48 2.34 -6.58
CA SER A 34 -15.77 1.08 -6.89
C SER A 34 -14.36 1.31 -7.44
N VAL A 35 -14.17 2.36 -8.25
CA VAL A 35 -12.85 2.72 -8.79
C VAL A 35 -11.93 3.23 -7.69
N LEU A 36 -12.45 4.03 -6.75
CA LEU A 36 -11.70 4.48 -5.58
C LEU A 36 -11.24 3.29 -4.72
N TYR A 37 -12.12 2.31 -4.49
CA TYR A 37 -11.79 1.10 -3.73
C TYR A 37 -10.75 0.23 -4.45
N LEU A 38 -10.90 0.05 -5.77
CA LEU A 38 -9.93 -0.65 -6.61
C LEU A 38 -8.57 0.06 -6.59
N HIS A 39 -8.55 1.38 -6.71
CA HIS A 39 -7.34 2.18 -6.66
C HIS A 39 -6.64 2.07 -5.31
N ALA A 40 -7.36 2.25 -4.21
CA ALA A 40 -6.81 2.12 -2.86
C ALA A 40 -6.24 0.71 -2.63
N THR A 41 -6.97 -0.32 -3.05
CA THR A 41 -6.51 -1.71 -2.95
C THR A 41 -5.24 -1.95 -3.78
N LEU A 42 -5.22 -1.47 -5.02
CA LEU A 42 -4.06 -1.56 -5.91
C LEU A 42 -2.84 -0.85 -5.32
N PHE A 43 -3.02 0.35 -4.80
CA PHE A 43 -1.93 1.14 -4.25
C PHE A 43 -1.40 0.53 -2.96
N MET A 44 -2.28 0.19 -2.02
CA MET A 44 -1.90 -0.34 -0.71
C MET A 44 -1.29 -1.74 -0.81
N LEU A 45 -1.85 -2.63 -1.62
CA LEU A 45 -1.23 -3.95 -1.84
C LEU A 45 0.01 -3.84 -2.73
N GLY A 46 -0.04 -2.99 -3.76
CA GLY A 46 1.05 -2.78 -4.71
C GLY A 46 2.29 -2.16 -4.09
N ALA A 47 2.14 -1.23 -3.15
CA ALA A 47 3.26 -0.59 -2.47
C ALA A 47 4.08 -1.60 -1.65
N GLY A 48 3.42 -2.58 -1.00
CA GLY A 48 4.10 -3.72 -0.37
C GLY A 48 4.94 -4.53 -1.36
N TYR A 49 4.40 -4.79 -2.55
CA TYR A 49 5.13 -5.48 -3.62
C TYR A 49 6.29 -4.66 -4.19
N THR A 50 6.14 -3.35 -4.37
CA THR A 50 7.25 -2.50 -4.85
C THR A 50 8.42 -2.46 -3.88
N LEU A 51 8.16 -2.51 -2.56
CA LEU A 51 9.21 -2.64 -1.55
C LEU A 51 9.91 -4.01 -1.69
N LEU A 52 9.16 -5.07 -1.95
CA LEU A 52 9.71 -6.42 -2.15
C LEU A 52 10.60 -6.53 -3.40
N VAL A 53 10.31 -5.78 -4.47
CA VAL A 53 11.15 -5.76 -5.68
C VAL A 53 12.35 -4.82 -5.53
N ASN A 54 12.54 -4.17 -4.37
CA ASN A 54 13.60 -3.18 -4.15
C ASN A 54 13.60 -2.05 -5.21
N SER A 55 12.45 -1.82 -5.85
CA SER A 55 12.19 -0.73 -6.80
C SER A 55 11.69 0.54 -6.12
N HIS A 56 11.84 0.65 -4.80
CA HIS A 56 11.58 1.90 -4.10
C HIS A 56 12.58 2.96 -4.60
N VAL A 57 12.09 4.18 -4.83
CA VAL A 57 12.94 5.30 -5.26
C VAL A 57 13.89 5.62 -4.12
N ARG A 58 15.12 5.09 -4.20
CA ARG A 58 16.20 5.40 -3.28
C ARG A 58 16.78 6.76 -3.69
N VAL A 59 17.15 7.57 -2.70
CA VAL A 59 17.88 8.82 -2.96
C VAL A 59 19.32 8.43 -3.30
N ASP A 60 19.55 8.13 -4.58
CA ASP A 60 20.77 7.47 -5.08
C ASP A 60 22.05 8.35 -5.05
N ILE A 61 21.94 9.62 -4.68
CA ILE A 61 23.08 10.55 -4.72
C ILE A 61 24.17 10.17 -3.71
N PHE A 62 23.79 9.74 -2.51
CA PHE A 62 24.75 9.28 -1.49
C PHE A 62 25.01 7.77 -1.56
N TYR A 63 23.99 7.02 -2.00
CA TYR A 63 24.02 5.56 -2.05
C TYR A 63 24.99 5.01 -3.11
N SER A 64 25.03 5.65 -4.29
CA SER A 64 25.92 5.28 -5.39
C SER A 64 27.41 5.48 -5.11
N ARG A 65 27.75 6.32 -4.12
CA ARG A 65 29.16 6.63 -3.75
C ARG A 65 29.70 5.72 -2.64
N LEU A 66 28.85 4.90 -2.03
CA LEU A 66 29.22 4.03 -0.92
C LEU A 66 29.54 2.62 -1.41
N GLY A 67 30.55 1.99 -0.79
CA GLY A 67 30.84 0.59 -1.01
C GLY A 67 29.72 -0.34 -0.49
N PRO A 68 29.76 -1.64 -0.82
CA PRO A 68 28.69 -2.59 -0.51
C PRO A 68 28.32 -2.65 0.98
N VAL A 69 29.31 -2.52 1.87
CA VAL A 69 29.09 -2.48 3.33
C VAL A 69 28.39 -1.20 3.79
N GLY A 70 28.69 -0.06 3.17
CA GLY A 70 28.06 1.23 3.49
C GLY A 70 26.59 1.26 3.07
N GLN A 71 26.28 0.67 1.92
CA GLN A 71 24.92 0.52 1.40
C GLN A 71 24.05 -0.35 2.34
N GLN A 72 24.57 -1.51 2.75
CA GLN A 72 23.88 -2.41 3.69
C GLN A 72 23.58 -1.75 5.04
N ARG A 73 24.52 -0.95 5.59
CA ARG A 73 24.30 -0.21 6.83
C ARG A 73 23.18 0.81 6.68
N ILE A 74 23.17 1.58 5.59
CA ILE A 74 22.11 2.58 5.34
C ILE A 74 20.74 1.90 5.21
N ASP A 75 20.65 0.78 4.48
CA ASP A 75 19.40 0.04 4.35
C ASP A 75 18.92 -0.48 5.72
N PHE A 76 19.80 -1.08 6.50
CA PHE A 76 19.49 -1.57 7.84
C PHE A 76 18.96 -0.46 8.76
N TYR A 77 19.67 0.67 8.83
CA TYR A 77 19.24 1.81 9.65
C TYR A 77 17.97 2.46 9.10
N GLY A 78 17.80 2.56 7.78
CA GLY A 78 16.60 3.07 7.15
C GLY A 78 15.37 2.22 7.46
N HIS A 79 15.51 0.90 7.41
CA HIS A 79 14.43 -0.02 7.77
C HIS A 79 14.06 0.09 9.25
N ILE A 80 15.03 0.12 10.16
CA ILE A 80 14.78 0.11 11.61
C ILE A 80 14.35 1.48 12.15
N PHE A 81 14.97 2.57 11.73
CA PHE A 81 14.73 3.90 12.32
C PHE A 81 13.73 4.74 11.55
N LEU A 82 13.51 4.48 10.26
CA LEU A 82 12.58 5.25 9.45
C LEU A 82 11.33 4.43 9.16
N LEU A 83 11.47 3.27 8.52
CA LEU A 83 10.33 2.51 7.99
C LEU A 83 9.51 1.83 9.10
N MET A 84 10.13 1.01 9.95
CA MET A 84 9.39 0.33 11.02
C MET A 84 8.63 1.28 11.96
N PRO A 85 9.24 2.34 12.54
CA PRO A 85 8.53 3.21 13.47
C PRO A 85 7.44 4.02 12.79
N THR A 86 7.63 4.46 11.54
CA THR A 86 6.54 5.14 10.80
C THR A 86 5.37 4.21 10.54
N MET A 87 5.61 2.95 10.14
CA MET A 87 4.53 1.98 9.93
C MET A 87 3.80 1.64 11.24
N VAL A 88 4.52 1.47 12.35
CA VAL A 88 3.91 1.25 13.67
C VAL A 88 3.09 2.45 14.12
N ALA A 89 3.59 3.68 13.94
CA ALA A 89 2.85 4.89 14.27
C ALA A 89 1.55 4.99 13.46
N ILE A 90 1.59 4.69 12.16
CA ILE A 90 0.39 4.68 11.31
C ILE A 90 -0.62 3.64 11.80
N ILE A 91 -0.18 2.43 12.15
CA ILE A 91 -1.08 1.40 12.71
C ILE A 91 -1.72 1.92 14.01
N TYR A 92 -0.91 2.44 14.93
CA TYR A 92 -1.40 2.92 16.22
C TYR A 92 -2.47 4.01 16.08
N TRP A 93 -2.24 4.98 15.19
CA TRP A 93 -3.17 6.09 14.96
C TRP A 93 -4.38 5.70 14.11
N SER A 94 -4.24 4.76 13.18
CA SER A 94 -5.35 4.30 12.35
C SER A 94 -6.24 3.27 13.05
N TRP A 95 -5.73 2.56 14.05
CA TRP A 95 -6.46 1.47 14.73
C TRP A 95 -7.81 1.87 15.32
N PRO A 96 -7.97 3.00 16.04
CA PRO A 96 -9.28 3.42 16.57
C PRO A 96 -10.28 3.75 15.45
N ALA A 97 -9.79 4.33 14.35
CA ALA A 97 -10.63 4.67 13.21
C ALA A 97 -11.12 3.41 12.48
N VAL A 98 -10.27 2.38 12.38
CA VAL A 98 -10.63 1.08 11.80
C VAL A 98 -11.61 0.35 12.72
N SER A 99 -11.29 0.18 14.00
CA SER A 99 -12.12 -0.59 14.93
C SER A 99 -13.53 0.01 15.10
N ASN A 100 -13.63 1.33 15.17
CA ASN A 100 -14.91 2.03 15.23
C ASN A 100 -15.73 1.81 13.95
N SER A 101 -15.08 1.87 12.77
CA SER A 101 -15.72 1.63 11.48
C SER A 101 -16.34 0.23 11.35
N TRP A 102 -15.66 -0.79 11.89
CA TRP A 102 -16.20 -2.15 11.98
C TRP A 102 -17.36 -2.27 12.97
N GLY A 103 -17.28 -1.57 14.10
CA GLY A 103 -18.34 -1.58 15.12
C GLY A 103 -19.66 -0.98 14.63
N ILE A 104 -19.61 0.01 13.75
CA ILE A 104 -20.80 0.71 13.22
C ILE A 104 -21.20 0.25 11.81
N LEU A 105 -20.46 -0.69 11.20
CA LEU A 105 -20.59 -1.08 9.79
C LEU A 105 -20.76 0.17 8.90
N GLU A 106 -19.75 1.02 8.94
CA GLU A 106 -19.82 2.39 8.42
C GLU A 106 -20.40 2.44 7.00
N GLY A 107 -21.42 3.29 6.87
CA GLY A 107 -22.15 3.50 5.63
C GLY A 107 -21.29 4.11 4.52
N PRO A 108 -21.89 4.36 3.35
CA PRO A 108 -21.14 4.78 2.17
C PRO A 108 -20.58 6.20 2.32
N ILE A 109 -19.43 6.47 1.69
CA ILE A 109 -18.74 7.77 1.74
C ILE A 109 -19.62 8.84 1.10
N SER A 110 -20.32 8.47 0.03
CA SER A 110 -21.24 9.32 -0.72
C SER A 110 -22.66 8.77 -0.66
N VAL A 111 -23.65 9.66 -0.76
CA VAL A 111 -25.08 9.27 -0.82
C VAL A 111 -25.29 8.38 -2.05
N GLY A 112 -25.68 7.12 -1.82
CA GLY A 112 -25.83 6.10 -2.89
C GLY A 112 -24.56 5.28 -3.19
N GLY A 113 -23.50 5.42 -2.39
CA GLY A 113 -22.24 4.69 -2.56
C GLY A 113 -22.21 3.28 -1.95
N ILE A 114 -21.02 2.68 -1.94
CA ILE A 114 -20.77 1.32 -1.46
C ILE A 114 -20.68 1.31 0.07
N LYS A 115 -21.50 0.47 0.71
CA LYS A 115 -21.53 0.26 2.17
C LYS A 115 -20.39 -0.64 2.66
N ALA A 116 -19.15 -0.35 2.25
CA ALA A 116 -17.97 -1.16 2.54
C ALA A 116 -16.79 -0.33 3.06
N VAL A 117 -17.05 0.84 3.65
CA VAL A 117 -15.99 1.78 4.07
C VAL A 117 -15.06 1.17 5.12
N TYR A 118 -15.58 0.26 5.95
CA TYR A 118 -14.79 -0.49 6.92
C TYR A 118 -13.71 -1.36 6.25
N LEU A 119 -13.98 -1.96 5.07
CA LEU A 119 -12.99 -2.70 4.28
C LEU A 119 -11.92 -1.76 3.72
N LEU A 120 -12.32 -0.58 3.25
CA LEU A 120 -11.38 0.43 2.77
C LEU A 120 -10.42 0.87 3.89
N LYS A 121 -10.94 1.12 5.09
CA LYS A 121 -10.12 1.51 6.25
C LYS A 121 -9.18 0.38 6.70
N THR A 122 -9.55 -0.90 6.54
CA THR A 122 -8.64 -2.02 6.86
C THR A 122 -7.46 -2.15 5.93
N LEU A 123 -7.52 -1.61 4.72
CA LEU A 123 -6.37 -1.65 3.82
C LEU A 123 -5.17 -0.89 4.40
N ILE A 124 -5.39 0.12 5.24
CA ILE A 124 -4.34 0.90 5.89
C ILE A 124 -3.46 0.02 6.80
N PRO A 125 -4.00 -0.66 7.84
CA PRO A 125 -3.19 -1.55 8.66
C PRO A 125 -2.66 -2.74 7.87
N THR A 126 -3.40 -3.29 6.90
CA THR A 126 -2.89 -4.37 6.03
C THR A 126 -1.64 -3.93 5.27
N PHE A 127 -1.64 -2.72 4.69
CA PHE A 127 -0.48 -2.14 4.03
C PHE A 127 0.72 -2.02 4.96
N CYS A 128 0.52 -1.44 6.14
CA CYS A 128 1.59 -1.28 7.11
C CYS A 128 2.18 -2.62 7.57
N ILE A 129 1.33 -3.64 7.81
CA ILE A 129 1.77 -4.99 8.20
C ILE A 129 2.60 -5.63 7.07
N LEU A 130 2.17 -5.51 5.81
CA LEU A 130 2.93 -6.03 4.67
C LEU A 130 4.31 -5.38 4.55
N LEU A 131 4.40 -4.06 4.73
CA LEU A 131 5.69 -3.36 4.71
C LEU A 131 6.58 -3.72 5.89
N LEU A 132 6.02 -3.88 7.09
CA LEU A 132 6.76 -4.34 8.26
C LEU A 132 7.34 -5.74 8.05
N LEU A 133 6.53 -6.66 7.48
CA LEU A 133 6.98 -8.02 7.19
C LEU A 133 8.09 -8.04 6.13
N GLN A 134 7.96 -7.22 5.08
CA GLN A 134 9.03 -7.06 4.09
C GLN A 134 10.29 -6.45 4.70
N SER A 135 10.15 -5.41 5.52
CA SER A 135 11.26 -4.77 6.22
C SER A 135 11.99 -5.74 7.16
N ALA A 136 11.26 -6.62 7.85
CA ALA A 136 11.86 -7.65 8.69
C ALA A 136 12.65 -8.67 7.87
N SER A 137 12.13 -9.06 6.69
CA SER A 137 12.82 -9.96 5.75
C SER A 137 14.16 -9.39 5.27
N GLU A 138 14.20 -8.11 4.87
CA GLU A 138 15.43 -7.45 4.43
C GLU A 138 16.45 -7.31 5.56
N VAL A 139 16.00 -6.93 6.77
CA VAL A 139 16.86 -6.85 7.96
C VAL A 139 17.47 -8.22 8.28
N MET A 140 16.68 -9.30 8.24
CA MET A 140 17.19 -10.66 8.46
C MET A 140 18.20 -11.07 7.38
N ARG A 141 17.95 -10.72 6.12
CA ARG A 141 18.87 -10.99 5.00
C ARG A 141 20.21 -10.28 5.18
N ILE A 142 20.21 -9.02 5.62
CA ILE A 142 21.44 -8.27 5.91
C ILE A 142 22.21 -8.94 7.06
N LEU A 143 21.54 -9.28 8.16
CA LEU A 143 22.18 -9.92 9.33
C LEU A 143 22.80 -11.30 9.01
N ILE A 144 22.16 -12.09 8.16
CA ILE A 144 22.68 -13.40 7.74
C ILE A 144 23.81 -13.23 6.72
N GLY A 145 23.71 -12.26 5.81
CA GLY A 145 24.74 -11.97 4.81
C GLY A 145 26.05 -11.47 5.43
N ASP A 146 25.96 -10.69 6.52
CA ASP A 146 27.14 -10.21 7.27
C ASP A 146 27.94 -11.39 7.86
N LYS A 147 27.24 -12.41 8.37
CA LYS A 147 27.84 -13.63 8.96
C LYS A 147 28.62 -14.53 7.99
N ILE A 148 28.49 -14.33 6.68
CA ILE A 148 29.19 -15.15 5.66
C ILE A 148 30.54 -14.51 5.29
N HIS A 149 30.74 -13.24 5.64
CA HIS A 149 31.95 -12.48 5.33
C HIS A 149 32.94 -12.31 6.51
N ASP A 150 32.62 -12.86 7.68
CA ASP A 150 33.49 -12.99 8.87
C ASP A 150 34.08 -14.41 8.97
#